data_AF-A0A6P0NI92-F1
#
_entry.id   AF-A0A6P0NI92-F1
#
_cell.length_a   1.000
_cell.length_b   1.000
_cell.length_c   1.000
_cell.angle_alpha   90.00
_cell.angle_beta   90.00
_cell.angle_gamma   90.00
#
_symmetry.space_group_name_H-M   'P 1'
#
loop_
_entity.id
_entity.type
_entity.pdbx_description
1 polymer ?
#
loop_
_entity_poly.entity_id
_entity_poly.type
_entity_poly.pdbx_seq_one_letter_code
_entity_poly.pdbx_strand_id
1 'polypeptide(L)'
;MEDNAGWHRSQKAKIPEGMTVEYLPPYSPELQPAERLWCLVDEPLVNEHFETIDDMEKTLVSRCNILSEMKEEIRNLTDYHWLEFL
;
A
#
# COMPACT_ATOMS: atom_id res chain seq x y z
N MET A 1 4.26 6.41 -6.59
CA MET A 1 5.46 5.70 -6.11
C MET A 1 5.17 4.24 -6.30
N GLU A 2 5.87 3.58 -7.22
CA GLU A 2 5.62 2.19 -7.60
C GLU A 2 6.93 1.40 -7.59
N ASP A 3 6.82 0.10 -7.31
CA ASP A 3 7.92 -0.83 -7.54
C ASP A 3 8.17 -1.05 -9.05
N ASN A 4 9.21 -1.82 -9.37
CA ASN A 4 9.60 -2.12 -10.75
C ASN A 4 8.95 -3.38 -11.33
N ALA A 5 7.81 -3.83 -10.80
CA ALA A 5 7.11 -4.99 -11.35
C ALA A 5 6.73 -4.77 -12.83
N GLY A 6 6.81 -5.83 -13.63
CA GLY A 6 6.68 -5.72 -15.10
C GLY A 6 5.37 -5.10 -15.57
N TRP A 7 4.29 -5.25 -14.81
CA TRP A 7 3.00 -4.62 -15.10
C TRP A 7 2.97 -3.10 -14.87
N HIS A 8 3.77 -2.56 -13.94
CA HIS A 8 3.86 -1.14 -13.65
C HIS A 8 4.65 -0.42 -14.75
N ARG A 9 5.66 -1.10 -15.31
CA ARG A 9 6.52 -0.59 -16.40
C ARG A 9 5.96 -0.84 -17.81
N SER A 10 4.80 -1.48 -17.92
CA SER A 10 4.20 -1.83 -19.20
C SER A 10 3.76 -0.59 -19.97
N GLN A 11 4.11 -0.49 -21.26
CA GLN A 11 3.59 0.58 -22.13
C GLN A 11 2.07 0.51 -22.34
N LYS A 12 1.43 -0.59 -21.94
CA LYS A 12 -0.03 -0.72 -21.95
C LYS A 12 -0.69 -0.07 -20.72
N ALA A 13 0.06 0.15 -19.64
CA ALA A 13 -0.43 0.87 -18.48
C ALA A 13 -0.55 2.36 -18.84
N LYS A 14 -1.77 2.90 -18.71
CA LYS A 14 -2.03 4.32 -18.95
C LYS A 14 -2.06 5.03 -17.61
N ILE A 15 -1.19 6.02 -17.45
CA ILE A 15 -1.22 6.88 -16.26
C ILE A 15 -2.37 7.88 -16.44
N PRO A 16 -3.28 8.01 -15.46
CA PRO A 16 -4.36 8.99 -15.50
C PRO A 16 -3.82 10.43 -15.63
N GLU A 17 -4.62 11.31 -16.22
CA GLU A 17 -4.29 12.73 -16.30
C GLU A 17 -4.15 13.33 -14.88
N GLY A 18 -3.12 14.15 -14.67
CA GLY A 18 -2.83 14.76 -13.38
C GLY A 18 -2.05 13.88 -12.41
N MET A 19 -1.61 12.68 -12.82
CA MET A 19 -0.76 11.81 -12.02
C MET A 19 0.63 11.64 -12.65
N THR A 20 1.65 11.58 -11.79
CA THR A 20 3.00 11.15 -12.15
C THR A 20 3.34 9.87 -11.39
N VAL A 21 4.18 9.04 -11.99
CA VAL A 21 4.66 7.80 -11.37
C VAL A 21 6.15 7.91 -11.14
N GLU A 22 6.53 7.93 -9.87
CA GLU A 22 7.91 7.75 -9.43
C GLU A 22 8.18 6.27 -9.19
N TYR A 23 9.29 5.77 -9.74
CA TYR A 23 9.71 4.39 -9.57
C TYR A 23 10.81 4.29 -8.52
N LEU A 24 10.62 3.38 -7.58
CA LEU A 24 11.58 3.16 -6.51
C LEU A 24 12.86 2.50 -7.03
N PRO A 25 14.00 2.67 -6.34
CA PRO A 25 15.17 1.82 -6.56
C PRO A 25 14.81 0.33 -6.42
N PRO A 26 15.45 -0.57 -7.19
CA PRO A 26 15.21 -2.00 -7.04
C PRO A 26 15.49 -2.50 -5.62
N TYR A 27 14.64 -3.38 -5.11
CA TYR A 27 14.79 -4.02 -3.80
C TYR A 27 14.75 -3.06 -2.60
N SER A 28 13.98 -1.97 -2.70
CA SER A 28 13.80 -0.99 -1.63
C SER A 28 12.36 -0.94 -1.08
N PRO A 29 11.85 -2.04 -0.51
CA PRO A 29 10.50 -2.10 0.05
C PRO A 29 10.28 -1.08 1.19
N GLU A 30 11.33 -0.74 1.92
CA GLU A 30 11.31 0.24 3.00
C GLU A 30 10.94 1.66 2.56
N LEU A 31 11.04 1.95 1.25
CA LEU A 31 10.69 3.24 0.66
C LEU A 31 9.25 3.26 0.13
N GLN A 32 8.56 2.12 0.07
CA GLN A 32 7.21 2.02 -0.47
C GLN A 32 6.17 2.23 0.65
N PRO A 33 5.39 3.33 0.65
CA PRO A 33 4.36 3.57 1.67
C PRO A 33 3.41 2.39 1.89
N ALA A 34 3.00 1.72 0.81
CA ALA A 34 2.07 0.60 0.88
C ALA A 34 2.64 -0.59 1.67
N GLU A 35 3.94 -0.88 1.56
CA GLU A 35 4.56 -1.99 2.30
C GLU A 35 4.69 -1.69 3.79
N ARG A 36 4.84 -0.41 4.16
CA ARG A 36 4.83 0.02 5.57
C ARG A 36 3.48 -0.26 6.25
N LEU A 37 2.40 -0.38 5.48
CA LEU A 37 1.06 -0.64 5.99
C LEU A 37 0.73 -2.12 6.16
N TRP A 38 1.46 -3.05 5.54
CA TRP A 38 1.12 -4.48 5.56
C TRP A 38 0.94 -5.04 6.97
N CYS A 39 1.85 -4.74 7.90
CA CYS A 39 1.70 -5.21 9.29
C CYS A 39 0.38 -4.74 9.94
N LEU A 40 -0.08 -3.53 9.61
CA LEU A 40 -1.35 -3.02 10.13
C LEU A 40 -2.55 -3.64 9.42
N VAL A 41 -2.45 -3.88 8.13
CA VAL A 41 -3.51 -4.45 7.30
C VAL A 41 -3.72 -5.93 7.60
N ASP A 42 -2.62 -6.67 7.82
CA ASP A 42 -2.60 -8.12 8.01
C ASP A 42 -2.87 -8.54 9.46
N GLU A 43 -2.75 -7.64 10.44
CA GLU A 43 -2.98 -7.93 11.87
C GLU A 43 -4.22 -8.80 12.14
N PRO A 44 -5.42 -8.52 11.60
CA PRO A 44 -6.62 -9.34 11.84
C PRO A 44 -6.70 -10.62 10.99
N LEU A 45 -5.76 -10.83 10.06
CA LEU A 45 -5.74 -11.98 9.16
C LEU A 45 -4.70 -13.04 9.60
N VAL A 46 -3.64 -12.60 10.27
CA VAL A 46 -2.52 -13.46 10.66
C VAL A 46 -3.00 -14.57 11.61
N ASN A 47 -2.68 -15.82 11.24
CA ASN A 47 -3.03 -17.04 11.97
C ASN A 47 -4.54 -17.33 12.07
N GLU A 48 -5.37 -16.67 11.28
CA GLU A 48 -6.81 -16.92 11.24
C GLU A 48 -7.18 -17.89 10.12
N HIS A 49 -8.19 -18.72 10.36
CA HIS A 49 -8.79 -19.57 9.35
C HIS A 49 -10.07 -18.92 8.82
N PHE A 50 -10.16 -18.80 7.50
CA PHE A 50 -11.37 -18.33 6.81
C PHE A 50 -11.92 -19.46 5.93
N GLU A 51 -13.22 -19.72 6.06
CA GLU A 51 -13.94 -20.72 5.25
C GLU A 51 -13.98 -20.31 3.77
N THR A 52 -14.08 -19.00 3.50
CA THR A 52 -14.17 -18.44 2.15
C THR A 52 -13.29 -17.19 1.99
N ILE A 53 -12.94 -16.87 0.75
CA ILE A 53 -12.25 -15.61 0.41
C ILE A 53 -13.12 -14.41 0.81
N ASP A 54 -14.44 -14.49 0.62
CA ASP A 54 -15.38 -13.42 0.98
C ASP A 54 -15.33 -13.10 2.48
N ASP A 55 -15.13 -14.11 3.34
CA ASP A 55 -15.04 -13.90 4.80
C ASP A 55 -13.72 -13.24 5.21
N MET A 56 -12.62 -13.61 4.54
CA MET A 56 -11.33 -12.91 4.67
C MET A 56 -11.44 -11.46 4.18
N GLU A 57 -12.07 -11.24 3.02
CA GLU A 57 -12.24 -9.91 2.42
C GLU A 57 -13.08 -8.99 3.32
N LYS A 58 -14.18 -9.48 3.91
CA LYS A 58 -14.98 -8.69 4.86
C LYS A 58 -14.14 -8.22 6.06
N THR A 59 -13.30 -9.10 6.60
CA THR A 59 -12.39 -8.77 7.71
C THR A 59 -11.39 -7.70 7.28
N LEU A 60 -10.79 -7.88 6.11
CA LEU A 60 -9.83 -6.94 5.54
C LEU A 60 -10.46 -5.56 5.27
N VAL A 61 -11.65 -5.51 4.68
CA VAL A 61 -12.39 -4.26 4.42
C VAL A 61 -12.73 -3.56 5.73
N SER A 62 -13.21 -4.28 6.74
CA SER A 62 -13.47 -3.71 8.06
C SER A 62 -12.20 -3.12 8.67
N ARG A 63 -11.05 -3.78 8.50
CA ARG A 63 -9.76 -3.27 8.96
C ARG A 63 -9.34 -2.01 8.22
N CYS A 64 -9.44 -2.01 6.89
CA CYS A 64 -9.12 -0.84 6.07
C CYS A 64 -9.97 0.39 6.43
N ASN A 65 -11.25 0.20 6.76
CA ASN A 65 -12.13 1.29 7.21
C ASN A 65 -11.72 1.87 8.58
N ILE A 66 -11.13 1.05 9.46
CA ILE A 66 -10.56 1.54 10.73
C ILE A 66 -9.28 2.33 10.43
N LEU A 67 -8.39 1.76 9.62
CA LEU A 67 -7.12 2.39 9.25
C LEU A 67 -7.34 3.73 8.54
N SER A 68 -8.38 3.88 7.72
CA SER A 68 -8.67 5.16 7.03
C SER A 68 -8.96 6.32 7.99
N GLU A 69 -9.37 6.03 9.22
CA GLU A 69 -9.58 7.04 10.27
C GLU A 69 -8.31 7.32 11.10
N MET A 70 -7.30 6.44 11.05
CA MET A 70 -6.02 6.55 11.76
C MET A 70 -5.01 7.43 11.00
N LYS A 71 -5.42 8.65 10.67
CA LYS A 71 -4.68 9.55 9.75
C LYS A 71 -3.30 9.91 10.27
N GLU A 72 -3.17 10.13 11.57
CA GLU A 72 -1.91 10.55 12.21
C GLU A 72 -0.90 9.40 12.26
N GLU A 73 -1.35 8.21 12.59
CA GLU A 73 -0.55 6.99 12.64
C GLU A 73 -0.07 6.59 11.25
N ILE A 74 -0.96 6.60 10.25
CA ILE A 74 -0.59 6.34 8.85
C ILE A 74 0.42 7.39 8.39
N ARG A 75 0.16 8.68 8.63
CA ARG A 75 1.11 9.75 8.28
C ARG A 75 2.47 9.47 8.90
N ASN A 76 2.55 9.21 10.20
CA ASN A 76 3.82 8.96 10.87
C ASN A 76 4.58 7.74 10.31
N LEU A 77 3.88 6.77 9.71
CA LEU A 77 4.48 5.59 9.10
C LEU A 77 4.94 5.80 7.66
N THR A 78 4.30 6.73 6.93
CA THR A 78 4.50 6.90 5.48
C THR A 78 5.04 8.27 5.07
N ASP A 79 5.16 9.22 6.00
CA ASP A 79 5.64 10.57 5.73
C ASP A 79 7.17 10.61 5.72
N TYR A 80 7.73 10.56 4.52
CA TYR A 80 9.17 10.61 4.30
C TYR A 80 9.62 12.07 4.17
N HIS A 81 10.14 12.65 5.26
CA HIS A 81 10.58 14.05 5.31
C HIS A 81 11.63 14.45 4.26
N TRP A 82 12.35 13.48 3.67
CA TRP A 82 13.36 13.69 2.64
C TRP A 82 12.82 13.50 1.20
N LEU A 83 11.56 13.08 1.06
CA LEU A 83 10.91 12.94 -0.24
C LEU A 83 10.31 14.29 -0.65
N GLU A 84 11.03 15.04 -1.46
CA GLU A 84 10.55 16.29 -2.05
C GLU A 84 9.76 15.96 -3.32
N PHE A 85 8.47 16.28 -3.36
CA PHE A 85 7.68 16.19 -4.59
C PHE A 85 8.07 17.34 -5.53
N LEU A 86 8.48 17.02 -6.77
CA LEU A 86 8.75 17.99 -7.85
C LEU A 86 7.47 18.63 -8.39
#